data_AF-A0A5C4MEC3-F1
#
_entry.id   AF-A0A5C4MEC3-F1
#
_cell.length_a   1.000
_cell.length_b   1.000
_cell.length_c   1.000
_cell.angle_alpha   90.00
_cell.angle_beta   90.00
_cell.angle_gamma   90.00
#
_symmetry.space_group_name_H-M   'P 1'
#
loop_
_entity.id
_entity.type
_entity.pdbx_description
1 polymer ?
#
loop_
_entity_poly.entity_id
_entity_poly.type
_entity_poly.pdbx_seq_one_letter_code
_entity_poly.pdbx_strand_id
1 'polypeptide(L)'
;MSEETTTQTHAGVAGRLVDLLVQVYREAPPVTLTAWDGSRAEPERGESALEVHIESRRTVRRLVWSPGQSGIARAYIAGDLSVEGDLETAVRLMRDYVEHASAKHALEAADRREVLRLTVQLGAVGPAPRGPRQPLDAVTGFLDVPAQMREELPEGLAEAIVGRERRDDTRREVVYTDPEPLSAAIARWEAEGLVVDGVRDVVAEERERLGRIGERLVSHWDSVAGVVGAEHARMWRLSLVLVRDNLERRTIRAYEVTGTSAPA
;
A
#
# COMPACT_ATOMS: atom_id res chain seq x y z
N MET A 1 -36.13 -12.01 28.09
CA MET A 1 -35.83 -11.23 26.88
C MET A 1 -34.53 -11.78 26.35
N SER A 2 -34.65 -12.77 25.46
CA SER A 2 -33.52 -13.47 24.88
C SER A 2 -33.03 -12.65 23.70
N GLU A 3 -31.78 -12.21 23.74
CA GLU A 3 -31.09 -11.67 22.57
C GLU A 3 -30.90 -12.81 21.57
N GLU A 4 -31.72 -12.81 20.51
CA GLU A 4 -31.45 -13.60 19.32
C GLU A 4 -30.25 -12.96 18.60
N THR A 5 -29.05 -13.48 18.90
CA THR A 5 -27.86 -13.26 18.08
C THR A 5 -28.15 -13.84 16.70
N THR A 6 -28.67 -13.01 15.80
CA THR A 6 -28.97 -13.42 14.43
C THR A 6 -27.64 -13.68 13.74
N THR A 7 -27.24 -14.94 13.63
CA THR A 7 -26.11 -15.36 12.79
C THR A 7 -26.53 -15.12 11.35
N GLN A 8 -26.29 -13.91 10.86
CA GLN A 8 -26.55 -13.54 9.47
C GLN A 8 -25.51 -14.27 8.63
N THR A 9 -25.86 -15.48 8.17
CA THR A 9 -25.04 -16.23 7.21
C THR A 9 -25.03 -15.42 5.92
N HIS A 10 -23.99 -14.62 5.70
CA HIS A 10 -23.89 -13.83 4.49
C HIS A 10 -23.77 -14.78 3.28
N ALA A 11 -24.79 -14.80 2.42
CA ALA A 11 -24.83 -15.67 1.27
C ALA A 11 -23.74 -15.28 0.25
N GLY A 12 -22.99 -16.27 -0.27
CA GLY A 12 -21.99 -16.07 -1.33
C GLY A 12 -20.53 -16.13 -0.87
N VAL A 13 -19.60 -15.81 -1.77
CA VAL A 13 -18.15 -15.80 -1.48
C VAL A 13 -17.76 -14.72 -0.48
N ALA A 14 -18.25 -13.48 -0.64
CA ALA A 14 -17.92 -12.37 0.25
C ALA A 14 -18.30 -12.67 1.70
N GLY A 15 -19.51 -13.20 1.90
CA GLY A 15 -19.98 -13.61 3.21
C GLY A 15 -19.11 -14.68 3.87
N ARG A 16 -18.79 -15.75 3.13
CA ARG A 16 -17.88 -16.79 3.64
C ARG A 16 -16.48 -16.26 3.96
N LEU A 17 -15.99 -15.28 3.22
CA LEU A 17 -14.71 -14.62 3.52
C LEU A 17 -14.81 -13.80 4.80
N VAL A 18 -15.90 -13.04 4.99
CA VAL A 18 -16.16 -12.30 6.24
C VAL A 18 -16.28 -13.26 7.42
N ASP A 19 -17.06 -14.34 7.31
CA ASP A 19 -17.19 -15.36 8.36
C ASP A 19 -15.83 -15.96 8.74
N LEU A 20 -14.99 -16.26 7.75
CA LEU A 20 -13.63 -16.74 7.99
C LEU A 20 -12.78 -15.69 8.70
N LEU A 21 -12.84 -14.43 8.29
CA LEU A 21 -12.10 -13.35 8.92
C LEU A 21 -12.55 -13.12 10.36
N VAL A 22 -13.87 -13.14 10.63
CA VAL A 22 -14.42 -13.10 12.00
C VAL A 22 -13.96 -14.31 12.81
N GLN A 23 -13.93 -15.51 12.23
CA GLN A 23 -13.42 -16.68 12.91
C GLN A 23 -11.92 -16.61 13.18
N VAL A 24 -11.12 -16.09 12.26
CA VAL A 24 -9.66 -16.07 12.39
C VAL A 24 -9.19 -14.92 13.28
N TYR A 25 -9.80 -13.76 13.12
CA TYR A 25 -9.37 -12.50 13.73
C TYR A 25 -10.30 -12.02 14.86
N ARG A 26 -11.39 -12.75 15.14
CA ARG A 26 -12.41 -12.43 16.18
C ARG A 26 -13.11 -11.09 15.98
N GLU A 27 -12.99 -10.52 14.80
CA GLU A 27 -13.49 -9.21 14.43
C GLU A 27 -13.79 -9.17 12.94
N ALA A 28 -14.91 -8.57 12.56
CA ALA A 28 -15.26 -8.37 11.16
C ALA A 28 -14.37 -7.30 10.50
N PRO A 29 -14.08 -7.43 9.20
CA PRO A 29 -13.33 -6.40 8.49
C PRO A 29 -14.10 -5.06 8.49
N PRO A 30 -13.40 -3.92 8.68
CA PRO A 30 -14.04 -2.59 8.75
C PRO A 30 -14.40 -1.99 7.38
N VAL A 31 -14.61 -2.85 6.38
CA VAL A 31 -14.82 -2.47 4.97
C VAL A 31 -15.93 -3.29 4.36
N THR A 32 -16.59 -2.73 3.34
CA THR A 32 -17.48 -3.52 2.49
C THR A 32 -16.63 -4.45 1.64
N LEU A 33 -16.98 -5.74 1.59
CA LEU A 33 -16.30 -6.73 0.78
C LEU A 33 -17.21 -7.18 -0.36
N THR A 34 -16.75 -7.02 -1.60
CA THR A 34 -17.42 -7.53 -2.80
C THR A 34 -16.54 -8.60 -3.45
N ALA A 35 -17.11 -9.76 -3.80
CA ALA A 35 -16.37 -10.88 -4.36
C ALA A 35 -16.70 -11.11 -5.84
N TRP A 36 -15.83 -11.84 -6.54
CA TRP A 36 -15.94 -12.16 -7.97
C TRP A 36 -17.21 -12.91 -8.39
N ASP A 37 -17.99 -13.45 -7.44
CA ASP A 37 -19.29 -14.06 -7.70
C ASP A 37 -20.45 -13.05 -7.63
N GLY A 38 -20.15 -11.76 -7.42
CA GLY A 38 -21.10 -10.67 -7.26
C GLY A 38 -21.69 -10.58 -5.85
N SER A 39 -21.29 -11.45 -4.92
CA SER A 39 -21.75 -11.34 -3.53
C SER A 39 -21.07 -10.17 -2.83
N ARG A 40 -21.82 -9.52 -1.94
CA ARG A 40 -21.39 -8.35 -1.17
C ARG A 40 -21.68 -8.60 0.30
N ALA A 41 -20.72 -8.26 1.16
CA ALA A 41 -20.85 -8.29 2.60
C ALA A 41 -20.52 -6.91 3.16
N GLU A 42 -21.47 -6.35 3.91
CA GLU A 42 -21.33 -5.04 4.55
C GLU A 42 -20.54 -5.17 5.86
N PRO A 43 -19.86 -4.10 6.30
CA PRO A 43 -19.18 -4.10 7.60
C PRO A 43 -20.18 -4.26 8.75
N GLU A 44 -19.83 -5.04 9.78
CA GLU A 44 -20.70 -5.23 10.96
C GLU A 44 -20.86 -3.95 11.80
N ARG A 45 -19.91 -3.00 11.71
CA ARG A 45 -19.93 -1.75 12.46
C ARG A 45 -19.64 -0.55 11.56
N GLY A 46 -20.60 0.37 11.54
CA GLY A 46 -20.51 1.66 10.86
C GLY A 46 -20.70 1.55 9.35
N GLU A 47 -21.09 2.66 8.72
CA GLU A 47 -21.04 2.77 7.27
C GLU A 47 -19.57 2.98 6.86
N SER A 48 -18.97 2.00 6.19
CA SER A 48 -17.65 2.17 5.61
C SER A 48 -17.82 2.68 4.18
N ALA A 49 -17.31 3.88 3.90
CA ALA A 49 -17.22 4.43 2.55
C ALA A 49 -16.19 3.69 1.67
N LEU A 50 -15.54 2.65 2.20
CA LEU A 50 -14.53 1.85 1.51
C LEU A 50 -15.12 0.50 1.08
N GLU A 51 -14.94 0.22 -0.19
CA GLU A 51 -15.32 -1.06 -0.79
C GLU A 51 -14.07 -1.77 -1.33
N VAL A 52 -13.85 -2.99 -0.86
CA VAL A 52 -12.75 -3.84 -1.28
C VAL A 52 -13.31 -4.93 -2.19
N HIS A 53 -12.84 -4.94 -3.43
CA HIS A 53 -13.23 -5.93 -4.41
C HIS A 53 -12.20 -7.05 -4.49
N ILE A 54 -12.68 -8.28 -4.37
CA ILE A 54 -11.92 -9.51 -4.54
C ILE A 54 -12.19 -10.01 -5.96
N GLU A 55 -11.32 -9.62 -6.88
CA GLU A 55 -11.51 -9.78 -8.32
C GLU A 55 -11.45 -11.24 -8.78
N SER A 56 -10.76 -12.10 -8.03
CA SER A 56 -10.66 -13.51 -8.40
C SER A 56 -10.28 -14.44 -7.25
N ARG A 57 -10.42 -15.75 -7.51
CA ARG A 57 -9.90 -16.82 -6.64
C ARG A 57 -8.39 -16.70 -6.37
N ARG A 58 -7.64 -16.00 -7.24
CA ARG A 58 -6.19 -15.81 -7.08
C ARG A 58 -5.88 -14.96 -5.86
N THR A 59 -6.77 -14.05 -5.47
CA THR A 59 -6.66 -13.23 -4.25
C THR A 59 -6.59 -14.11 -3.02
N VAL A 60 -7.55 -15.03 -2.87
CA VAL A 60 -7.57 -15.99 -1.75
C VAL A 60 -6.31 -16.84 -1.77
N ARG A 61 -5.93 -17.37 -2.94
CA ARG A 61 -4.70 -18.16 -3.08
C ARG A 61 -3.47 -17.37 -2.64
N ARG A 62 -3.37 -16.11 -3.02
CA ARG A 62 -2.24 -15.22 -2.67
C ARG A 62 -2.17 -14.95 -1.18
N LEU A 63 -3.31 -14.68 -0.54
CA LEU A 63 -3.39 -14.44 0.90
C LEU A 63 -3.04 -15.70 1.72
N VAL A 64 -3.38 -16.89 1.23
CA VAL A 64 -2.98 -18.16 1.87
C VAL A 64 -1.46 -18.36 1.80
N TRP A 65 -0.84 -18.05 0.66
CA TRP A 65 0.61 -18.19 0.48
C TRP A 65 1.43 -17.10 1.16
N SER A 66 0.83 -15.92 1.38
CA SER A 66 1.49 -14.76 1.98
C SER A 66 0.49 -14.06 2.89
N PRO A 67 0.21 -14.58 4.10
CA PRO A 67 -0.78 -13.98 4.99
C PRO A 67 -0.34 -12.61 5.52
N GLY A 68 -1.32 -11.80 5.93
CA GLY A 68 -1.11 -10.47 6.51
C GLY A 68 -1.00 -9.34 5.47
N GLN A 69 -0.44 -8.20 5.90
CA GLN A 69 -0.37 -6.97 5.11
C GLN A 69 0.38 -7.15 3.78
N SER A 70 1.40 -8.02 3.76
CA SER A 70 2.20 -8.28 2.56
C SER A 70 1.40 -8.97 1.45
N GLY A 71 0.54 -9.92 1.80
CA GLY A 71 -0.36 -10.59 0.85
C GLY A 71 -1.39 -9.64 0.27
N ILE A 72 -1.96 -8.79 1.11
CA ILE A 72 -2.94 -7.78 0.72
C ILE A 72 -2.30 -6.80 -0.28
N ALA A 73 -1.11 -6.28 0.05
CA ALA A 73 -0.37 -5.40 -0.85
C ALA A 73 -0.06 -6.07 -2.20
N ARG A 74 0.42 -7.33 -2.18
CA ARG A 74 0.67 -8.09 -3.42
C ARG A 74 -0.60 -8.35 -4.23
N ALA A 75 -1.73 -8.59 -3.57
CA ALA A 75 -3.02 -8.77 -4.23
C ALA A 75 -3.48 -7.49 -4.91
N TYR A 76 -3.33 -6.35 -4.22
CA TYR A 76 -3.63 -5.03 -4.76
C TYR A 76 -2.80 -4.74 -6.01
N ILE A 77 -1.47 -4.88 -5.91
CA ILE A 77 -0.55 -4.61 -7.02
C ILE A 77 -0.88 -5.48 -8.23
N ALA A 78 -1.06 -6.79 -8.01
CA ALA A 78 -1.40 -7.73 -9.08
C ALA A 78 -2.78 -7.48 -9.71
N GLY A 79 -3.65 -6.68 -9.07
CA GLY A 79 -5.04 -6.48 -9.50
C GLY A 79 -5.97 -7.63 -9.19
N ASP A 80 -5.55 -8.52 -8.28
CA ASP A 80 -6.42 -9.53 -7.70
C ASP A 80 -7.35 -8.89 -6.64
N LEU A 81 -6.94 -7.76 -6.07
CA LEU A 81 -7.71 -6.98 -5.11
C LEU A 81 -7.76 -5.53 -5.60
N SER A 82 -8.93 -4.90 -5.52
CA SER A 82 -9.06 -3.46 -5.77
C SER A 82 -9.78 -2.78 -4.60
N VAL A 83 -9.58 -1.47 -4.49
CA VAL A 83 -10.14 -0.65 -3.42
C VAL A 83 -10.81 0.54 -4.07
N GLU A 84 -12.09 0.69 -3.81
CA GLU A 84 -12.89 1.87 -4.13
C GLU A 84 -12.98 2.77 -2.89
N GLY A 85 -12.74 4.07 -3.12
CA GLY A 85 -12.60 5.08 -2.08
C GLY A 85 -11.14 5.46 -1.81
N ASP A 86 -10.90 6.07 -0.65
CA ASP A 86 -9.59 6.58 -0.27
C ASP A 86 -8.62 5.46 0.15
N LEU A 87 -7.58 5.26 -0.66
CA LEU A 87 -6.59 4.22 -0.43
C LEU A 87 -5.79 4.44 0.86
N GLU A 88 -5.56 5.70 1.27
CA GLU A 88 -4.85 6.00 2.52
C GLU A 88 -5.67 5.54 3.73
N THR A 89 -6.95 5.86 3.76
CA THR A 89 -7.88 5.34 4.77
C THR A 89 -7.93 3.81 4.75
N ALA A 90 -7.97 3.19 3.56
CA ALA A 90 -7.99 1.73 3.45
C ALA A 90 -6.72 1.07 4.01
N VAL A 91 -5.53 1.62 3.69
CA VAL A 91 -4.26 1.13 4.22
C VAL A 91 -4.23 1.23 5.74
N ARG A 92 -4.64 2.37 6.31
CA ARG A 92 -4.71 2.57 7.75
C ARG A 92 -5.64 1.57 8.43
N LEU A 93 -6.88 1.45 7.95
CA LEU A 93 -7.87 0.53 8.53
C LEU A 93 -7.44 -0.94 8.44
N MET A 94 -6.91 -1.36 7.30
CA MET A 94 -6.45 -2.75 7.12
C MET A 94 -5.19 -3.04 7.92
N ARG A 95 -4.29 -2.07 8.07
CA ARG A 95 -3.13 -2.16 8.96
C ARG A 95 -3.59 -2.39 10.40
N ASP A 96 -4.43 -1.50 10.91
CA ASP A 96 -4.95 -1.56 12.27
C ASP A 96 -5.68 -2.88 12.49
N TYR A 97 -6.54 -3.29 11.56
CA TYR A 97 -7.24 -4.57 11.62
C TYR A 97 -6.28 -5.76 11.75
N VAL A 98 -5.27 -5.85 10.88
CA VAL A 98 -4.29 -6.96 10.90
C VAL A 98 -3.39 -6.91 12.15
N GLU A 99 -2.98 -5.72 12.60
CA GLU A 99 -2.14 -5.55 13.80
C GLU A 99 -2.92 -5.96 15.06
N HIS A 100 -4.14 -5.47 15.24
CA HIS A 100 -5.01 -5.84 16.35
C HIS A 100 -5.28 -7.36 16.37
N ALA A 101 -5.50 -7.94 15.20
CA ALA A 101 -5.79 -9.35 15.11
C ALA A 101 -4.55 -10.23 15.39
N SER A 102 -3.38 -9.84 14.88
CA SER A 102 -2.12 -10.55 15.12
C SER A 102 -1.64 -10.43 16.58
N ALA A 103 -1.93 -9.31 17.24
CA ALA A 103 -1.61 -9.10 18.65
C ALA A 103 -2.48 -9.94 19.59
N LYS A 104 -3.73 -10.24 19.20
CA LYS A 104 -4.68 -10.99 20.02
C LYS A 104 -4.59 -12.51 19.84
N HIS A 105 -4.18 -13.00 18.66
CA HIS A 105 -4.30 -14.42 18.35
C HIS A 105 -3.26 -14.91 17.33
N ALA A 106 -2.50 -15.94 17.68
CA ALA A 106 -1.69 -16.68 16.71
C ALA A 106 -2.55 -17.75 16.04
N LEU A 107 -2.45 -17.88 14.71
CA LEU A 107 -3.25 -18.84 13.93
C LEU A 107 -3.12 -20.28 14.47
N GLU A 108 -4.19 -20.77 15.10
CA GLU A 108 -4.26 -22.12 15.63
C GLU A 108 -4.46 -23.16 14.52
N ALA A 109 -4.27 -24.44 14.85
CA ALA A 109 -4.51 -25.53 13.91
C ALA A 109 -5.97 -25.55 13.38
N ALA A 110 -6.94 -25.16 14.22
CA ALA A 110 -8.34 -25.06 13.84
C ALA A 110 -8.57 -23.95 12.79
N ASP A 111 -7.95 -22.79 12.97
CA ASP A 111 -8.04 -21.66 12.04
C ASP A 111 -7.42 -22.02 10.68
N ARG A 112 -6.22 -22.63 10.70
CA ARG A 112 -5.55 -23.11 9.48
C ARG A 112 -6.39 -24.13 8.71
N ARG A 113 -7.10 -25.01 9.43
CA ARG A 113 -8.01 -25.98 8.82
C ARG A 113 -9.18 -25.28 8.13
N GLU A 114 -9.76 -24.25 8.75
CA GLU A 114 -10.89 -23.54 8.12
C GLU A 114 -10.44 -22.69 6.93
N VAL A 115 -9.29 -22.03 7.02
CA VAL A 115 -8.67 -21.33 5.87
C VAL A 115 -8.46 -22.30 4.71
N LEU A 116 -7.90 -23.48 4.96
CA LEU A 116 -7.70 -24.50 3.93
C LEU A 116 -9.04 -25.02 3.38
N ARG A 117 -10.02 -25.28 4.26
CA ARG A 117 -11.35 -25.75 3.87
C ARG A 117 -12.03 -24.75 2.94
N LEU A 118 -12.04 -23.47 3.29
CA LEU A 118 -12.63 -22.44 2.44
C LEU A 118 -11.86 -22.30 1.13
N THR A 119 -10.52 -22.36 1.17
CA THR A 119 -9.68 -22.34 -0.04
C THR A 119 -10.05 -23.46 -1.03
N VAL A 120 -10.30 -24.67 -0.52
CA VAL A 120 -10.79 -25.81 -1.31
C VAL A 120 -12.19 -25.53 -1.86
N GLN A 121 -13.13 -25.11 -1.01
CA GLN A 121 -14.52 -24.83 -1.41
C GLN A 121 -14.63 -23.74 -2.49
N LEU A 122 -13.77 -22.73 -2.42
CA LEU A 122 -13.72 -21.64 -3.39
C LEU A 122 -12.99 -22.03 -4.69
N GLY A 123 -12.39 -23.22 -4.77
CA GLY A 123 -11.54 -23.62 -5.91
C GLY A 123 -10.25 -22.80 -6.01
N ALA A 124 -9.80 -22.23 -4.90
CA ALA A 124 -8.61 -21.37 -4.82
C ALA A 124 -7.33 -22.15 -4.52
N VAL A 125 -7.36 -23.48 -4.46
CA VAL A 125 -6.16 -24.32 -4.28
C VAL A 125 -5.25 -24.23 -5.50
N GLY A 126 -3.94 -24.14 -5.29
CA GLY A 126 -2.95 -24.13 -6.35
C GLY A 126 -1.59 -23.58 -5.93
N PRO A 127 -0.61 -23.56 -6.85
CA PRO A 127 0.71 -23.02 -6.58
C PRO A 127 0.66 -21.52 -6.26
N ALA A 128 1.70 -21.03 -5.58
CA ALA A 128 1.85 -19.62 -5.28
C ALA A 128 1.63 -18.77 -6.55
N PRO A 129 0.68 -17.81 -6.54
CA PRO A 129 0.50 -16.91 -7.66
C PRO A 129 1.80 -16.16 -7.95
N ARG A 130 2.06 -15.84 -9.22
CA ARG A 130 3.22 -15.03 -9.59
C ARG A 130 3.19 -13.74 -8.77
N GLY A 131 4.32 -13.44 -8.13
CA GLY A 131 4.50 -12.19 -7.41
C GLY A 131 4.49 -11.00 -8.36
N PRO A 132 4.27 -9.78 -7.85
CA PRO A 132 4.52 -8.58 -8.64
C PRO A 132 5.98 -8.58 -9.12
N ARG A 133 6.23 -7.94 -10.27
CA ARG A 133 7.57 -7.93 -10.89
C ARG A 133 8.65 -7.32 -9.98
N GLN A 134 8.27 -6.34 -9.16
CA GLN A 134 9.16 -5.72 -8.18
C GLN A 134 9.03 -6.36 -6.79
N PRO A 135 10.12 -6.46 -6.00
CA PRO A 135 10.08 -6.98 -4.63
C PRO A 135 9.18 -6.12 -3.74
N LEU A 136 8.35 -6.76 -2.91
CA LEU A 136 7.48 -6.02 -1.98
C LEU A 136 8.28 -5.22 -0.95
N ASP A 137 9.48 -5.68 -0.59
CA ASP A 137 10.37 -4.96 0.32
C ASP A 137 10.81 -3.60 -0.27
N ALA A 138 10.85 -3.46 -1.61
CA ALA A 138 11.04 -2.17 -2.26
C ALA A 138 9.79 -1.28 -2.19
N VAL A 139 8.59 -1.88 -2.14
CA VAL A 139 7.30 -1.19 -2.02
C VAL A 139 7.08 -0.68 -0.60
N THR A 140 7.43 -1.49 0.41
CA THR A 140 7.29 -1.18 1.84
C THR A 140 8.51 -0.48 2.44
N GLY A 141 9.67 -0.61 1.79
CA GLY A 141 10.97 -0.13 2.23
C GLY A 141 11.57 0.89 1.28
N PHE A 142 10.79 1.91 0.89
CA PHE A 142 11.27 3.15 0.28
C PHE A 142 11.60 3.06 -1.21
N LEU A 143 10.54 3.07 -2.02
CA LEU A 143 10.64 3.42 -3.43
C LEU A 143 10.62 4.96 -3.54
N ASP A 144 11.66 5.56 -4.13
CA ASP A 144 11.59 6.97 -4.58
C ASP A 144 10.70 7.04 -5.83
N VAL A 145 9.40 6.95 -5.59
CA VAL A 145 8.36 6.99 -6.64
C VAL A 145 8.49 8.27 -7.48
N PRO A 146 8.67 9.47 -6.89
CA PRO A 146 8.91 10.69 -7.69
C PRO A 146 10.10 10.59 -8.65
N ALA A 147 11.24 10.03 -8.21
CA ALA A 147 12.40 9.84 -9.08
C ALA A 147 12.12 8.83 -10.19
N GLN A 148 11.55 7.65 -9.86
CA GLN A 148 11.21 6.63 -10.86
C GLN A 148 10.21 7.13 -11.90
N MET A 149 9.21 7.92 -11.48
CA MET A 149 8.27 8.52 -12.41
C MET A 149 8.95 9.44 -13.42
N ARG A 150 10.02 10.14 -13.04
CA ARG A 150 10.78 10.99 -13.98
C ARG A 150 11.65 10.18 -14.93
N GLU A 151 12.14 9.03 -14.49
CA GLU A 151 12.96 8.14 -15.31
C GLU A 151 12.11 7.32 -16.31
N GLU A 152 10.97 6.81 -15.86
CA GLU A 152 10.17 5.83 -16.62
C GLU A 152 9.03 6.46 -17.43
N LEU A 153 8.57 7.68 -17.11
CA LEU A 153 7.49 8.35 -17.84
C LEU A 153 8.03 9.38 -18.84
N PRO A 154 7.29 9.66 -19.94
CA PRO A 154 7.57 10.78 -20.81
C PRO A 154 7.63 12.09 -20.02
N GLU A 155 8.58 12.97 -20.34
CA GLU A 155 8.88 14.21 -19.61
C GLU A 155 7.61 15.02 -19.29
N GLY A 156 6.75 15.28 -20.27
CA GLY A 156 5.52 16.05 -20.04
C GLY A 156 4.54 15.39 -19.07
N LEU A 157 4.47 14.05 -19.05
CA LEU A 157 3.62 13.30 -18.12
C LEU A 157 4.24 13.27 -16.72
N ALA A 158 5.55 13.07 -16.62
CA ALA A 158 6.29 13.16 -15.36
C ALA A 158 6.17 14.56 -14.73
N GLU A 159 6.30 15.63 -15.52
CA GLU A 159 6.11 17.01 -15.07
C GLU A 159 4.68 17.26 -14.58
N ALA A 160 3.68 16.74 -15.28
CA ALA A 160 2.28 16.87 -14.88
C ALA A 160 2.02 16.23 -13.51
N ILE A 161 2.62 15.06 -13.25
CA ILE A 161 2.36 14.26 -12.03
C ILE A 161 3.27 14.66 -10.86
N VAL A 162 4.57 14.79 -11.08
CA VAL A 162 5.55 15.07 -10.02
C VAL A 162 5.73 16.58 -9.82
N GLY A 163 5.54 17.37 -10.89
CA GLY A 163 5.90 18.78 -10.94
C GLY A 163 7.30 18.99 -11.51
N ARG A 164 7.52 20.21 -12.04
CA ARG A 164 8.83 20.61 -12.58
C ARG A 164 9.87 20.72 -11.48
N GLU A 165 11.07 20.25 -11.76
CA GLU A 165 12.22 20.57 -10.92
C GLU A 165 12.62 22.02 -11.12
N ARG A 166 12.93 22.69 -10.01
CA ARG A 166 13.44 24.04 -10.03
C ARG A 166 14.90 23.96 -10.46
N ARG A 167 15.23 24.45 -11.66
CA ARG A 167 16.62 24.63 -12.08
C ARG A 167 17.17 25.90 -11.41
N ASP A 168 17.71 25.76 -10.20
CA ASP A 168 18.62 26.74 -9.60
C ASP A 168 19.98 26.08 -9.31
N ASP A 169 20.99 26.89 -8.96
CA ASP A 169 22.33 26.40 -8.63
C ASP A 169 22.38 25.62 -7.31
N THR A 170 21.26 25.55 -6.57
CA THR A 170 21.16 24.85 -5.28
C THR A 170 20.51 23.49 -5.48
N ARG A 171 21.27 22.42 -5.30
CA ARG A 171 20.69 21.07 -5.28
C ARG A 171 19.83 20.91 -4.02
N ARG A 172 18.65 20.31 -4.19
CA ARG A 172 17.74 19.92 -3.09
C ARG A 172 17.33 18.47 -3.25
N GLU A 173 17.36 17.72 -2.17
CA GLU A 173 16.92 16.31 -2.12
C GLU A 173 16.21 16.05 -0.81
N VAL A 174 15.12 15.29 -0.86
CA VAL A 174 14.41 14.81 0.33
C VAL A 174 14.96 13.44 0.66
N VAL A 175 15.55 13.31 1.85
CA VAL A 175 16.16 12.08 2.36
C VAL A 175 15.28 11.51 3.46
N TYR A 176 14.93 10.23 3.35
CA TYR A 176 14.24 9.48 4.40
C TYR A 176 15.24 8.77 5.31
N THR A 177 14.96 8.68 6.62
CA THR A 177 15.89 8.10 7.61
C THR A 177 16.02 6.58 7.62
N ASP A 178 15.28 5.90 6.75
CA ASP A 178 15.24 4.46 6.54
C ASP A 178 15.01 4.29 5.02
N PRO A 179 15.74 3.39 4.30
CA PRO A 179 16.75 2.46 4.81
C PRO A 179 18.08 3.12 5.18
N GLU A 180 18.28 4.37 4.78
CA GLU A 180 19.56 5.05 4.91
C GLU A 180 19.51 6.13 6.00
N PRO A 181 20.45 6.16 6.96
CA PRO A 181 20.53 7.25 7.91
C PRO A 181 20.94 8.54 7.20
N LEU A 182 20.47 9.69 7.69
CA LEU A 182 20.79 11.02 7.14
C LEU A 182 22.30 11.25 6.96
N SER A 183 23.13 10.71 7.86
CA SER A 183 24.59 10.81 7.78
C SER A 183 25.18 10.15 6.53
N ALA A 184 24.59 9.04 6.07
CA ALA A 184 25.06 8.35 4.87
C ALA A 184 24.66 9.12 3.59
N ALA A 185 23.47 9.73 3.58
CA ALA A 185 23.07 10.62 2.49
C ALA A 185 23.96 11.87 2.40
N ILE A 186 24.33 12.47 3.55
CA ILE A 186 25.29 13.58 3.59
C ILE A 186 26.67 13.13 3.07
N ALA A 187 27.15 11.95 3.50
CA ALA A 187 28.43 11.42 3.01
C ALA A 187 28.42 11.16 1.49
N ARG A 188 27.28 10.73 0.92
CA ARG A 188 27.10 10.61 -0.53
C ARG A 188 27.22 11.96 -1.22
N TRP A 189 26.58 12.99 -0.68
CA TRP A 189 26.67 14.35 -1.23
C TRP A 189 28.11 14.90 -1.22
N GLU A 190 28.82 14.71 -0.10
CA GLU A 190 30.23 15.12 0.01
C GLU A 190 31.12 14.36 -0.98
N ALA A 191 30.88 13.07 -1.19
CA ALA A 191 31.59 12.26 -2.18
C ALA A 191 31.32 12.72 -3.63
N GLU A 192 30.17 13.34 -3.89
CA GLU A 192 29.80 13.96 -5.17
C GLU A 192 30.37 15.39 -5.34
N GLY A 193 31.13 15.89 -4.35
CA GLY A 193 31.72 17.24 -4.39
C GLY A 193 30.74 18.36 -4.05
N LEU A 194 29.65 18.04 -3.35
CA LEU A 194 28.69 19.02 -2.85
C LEU A 194 29.00 19.41 -1.41
N VAL A 195 28.76 20.69 -1.09
CA VAL A 195 28.76 21.20 0.27
C VAL A 195 27.31 21.27 0.74
N VAL A 196 27.02 20.66 1.89
CA VAL A 196 25.69 20.74 2.51
C VAL A 196 25.52 22.10 3.17
N ASP A 197 24.64 22.93 2.61
CA ASP A 197 24.35 24.29 3.08
C ASP A 197 23.25 24.31 4.16
N GLY A 198 22.39 23.29 4.18
CA GLY A 198 21.29 23.22 5.14
C GLY A 198 20.56 21.88 5.14
N VAL A 199 20.04 21.53 6.32
CA VAL A 199 19.17 20.36 6.54
C VAL A 199 17.94 20.81 7.30
N ARG A 200 16.74 20.50 6.80
CA ARG A 200 15.47 20.82 7.45
C ARG A 200 14.58 19.59 7.55
N ASP A 201 13.92 19.41 8.70
CA ASP A 201 12.81 18.45 8.80
C ASP A 201 11.64 18.97 7.97
N VAL A 202 11.10 18.12 7.09
CA VAL A 202 10.03 18.46 6.13
C VAL A 202 8.93 17.40 6.11
N VAL A 203 8.72 16.70 7.23
CA VAL A 203 7.77 15.57 7.29
C VAL A 203 6.35 15.99 6.85
N ALA A 204 5.87 17.15 7.29
CA ALA A 204 4.52 17.60 6.97
C ALA A 204 4.39 17.98 5.49
N GLU A 205 5.35 18.77 4.99
CA GLU A 205 5.40 19.24 3.60
C GLU A 205 5.55 18.08 2.62
N GLU A 206 6.39 17.09 2.96
CA GLU A 206 6.59 15.92 2.12
C GLU A 206 5.35 15.02 2.10
N ARG A 207 4.66 14.85 3.24
CA ARG A 207 3.37 14.12 3.25
C ARG A 207 2.33 14.77 2.33
N GLU A 208 2.23 16.09 2.35
CA GLU A 208 1.32 16.86 1.50
C GLU A 208 1.74 16.76 0.02
N ARG A 209 3.05 16.87 -0.26
CA ARG A 209 3.61 16.72 -1.61
C ARG A 209 3.33 15.34 -2.20
N LEU A 210 3.61 14.27 -1.47
CA LEU A 210 3.33 12.90 -1.90
C LEU A 210 1.82 12.66 -2.09
N GLY A 211 0.97 13.28 -1.27
CA GLY A 211 -0.49 13.25 -1.44
C GLY A 211 -0.93 13.85 -2.78
N ARG A 212 -0.44 15.06 -3.09
CA ARG A 212 -0.69 15.72 -4.39
C ARG A 212 -0.13 14.94 -5.58
N ILE A 213 1.00 14.25 -5.43
CA ILE A 213 1.54 13.36 -6.47
C ILE A 213 0.59 12.16 -6.66
N GLY A 214 0.11 11.56 -5.57
CA GLY A 214 -0.85 10.45 -5.63
C GLY A 214 -2.17 10.82 -6.30
N GLU A 215 -2.73 12.00 -5.98
CA GLU A 215 -3.93 12.53 -6.64
C GLU A 215 -3.71 12.70 -8.15
N ARG A 216 -2.60 13.34 -8.54
CA ARG A 216 -2.27 13.57 -9.95
C ARG A 216 -1.99 12.27 -10.70
N LEU A 217 -1.35 11.29 -10.06
CA LEU A 217 -1.16 9.94 -10.59
C LEU A 217 -2.51 9.30 -10.94
N VAL A 218 -3.49 9.37 -10.04
CA VAL A 218 -4.83 8.83 -10.26
C VAL A 218 -5.56 9.59 -11.37
N SER A 219 -5.46 10.93 -11.41
CA SER A 219 -6.07 11.72 -12.50
C SER A 219 -5.47 11.41 -13.88
N HIS A 220 -4.25 10.88 -13.96
CA HIS A 220 -3.59 10.49 -15.20
C HIS A 220 -3.46 8.97 -15.36
N TRP A 221 -4.31 8.19 -14.68
CA TRP A 221 -4.19 6.74 -14.57
C TRP A 221 -4.01 6.04 -15.92
N ASP A 222 -4.88 6.32 -16.89
CA ASP A 222 -4.85 5.63 -18.19
C ASP A 222 -3.56 5.90 -18.97
N SER A 223 -3.04 7.13 -18.88
CA SER A 223 -1.77 7.50 -19.52
C SER A 223 -0.59 6.80 -18.86
N VAL A 224 -0.56 6.78 -17.52
CA VAL A 224 0.52 6.13 -16.76
C VAL A 224 0.49 4.61 -16.96
N ALA A 225 -0.68 3.99 -16.78
CA ALA A 225 -0.84 2.55 -16.97
C ALA A 225 -0.59 2.13 -18.42
N GLY A 226 -0.84 2.99 -19.40
CA GLY A 226 -0.49 2.76 -20.80
C GLY A 226 1.02 2.69 -21.07
N VAL A 227 1.83 3.42 -20.28
CA VAL A 227 3.29 3.46 -20.42
C VAL A 227 3.97 2.33 -19.63
N VAL A 228 3.72 2.26 -18.33
CA VAL A 228 4.45 1.33 -17.42
C VAL A 228 3.69 0.03 -17.12
N GLY A 229 2.41 -0.03 -17.49
CA GLY A 229 1.49 -1.11 -17.13
C GLY A 229 0.78 -0.87 -15.80
N ALA A 230 -0.44 -1.41 -15.68
CA ALA A 230 -1.30 -1.20 -14.51
C ALA A 230 -0.70 -1.73 -13.20
N GLU A 231 0.04 -2.85 -13.24
CA GLU A 231 0.71 -3.40 -12.05
C GLU A 231 1.73 -2.42 -11.47
N HIS A 232 2.54 -1.81 -12.33
CA HIS A 232 3.54 -0.80 -11.95
C HIS A 232 2.88 0.47 -11.41
N ALA A 233 1.84 0.95 -12.08
CA ALA A 233 1.09 2.12 -11.65
C ALA A 233 0.43 1.91 -10.25
N ARG A 234 -0.13 0.71 -9.99
CA ARG A 234 -0.69 0.36 -8.67
C ARG A 234 0.39 0.32 -7.60
N MET A 235 1.56 -0.22 -7.93
CA MET A 235 2.70 -0.26 -7.01
C MET A 235 3.13 1.16 -6.61
N TRP A 236 3.31 2.08 -7.57
CA TRP A 236 3.60 3.48 -7.25
C TRP A 236 2.51 4.13 -6.40
N ARG A 237 1.23 3.92 -6.74
CA ARG A 237 0.11 4.45 -5.95
C ARG A 237 0.15 3.94 -4.51
N LEU A 238 0.40 2.65 -4.30
CA LEU A 238 0.48 2.06 -2.97
C LEU A 238 1.71 2.54 -2.21
N SER A 239 2.89 2.62 -2.84
CA SER A 239 4.12 3.12 -2.23
C SER A 239 3.97 4.57 -1.74
N LEU A 240 3.37 5.46 -2.53
CA LEU A 240 3.10 6.84 -2.12
C LEU A 240 2.25 6.90 -0.83
N VAL A 241 1.24 6.03 -0.73
CA VAL A 241 0.39 5.93 0.48
C VAL A 241 1.16 5.36 1.66
N LEU A 242 1.93 4.28 1.46
CA LEU A 242 2.70 3.63 2.53
C LEU A 242 3.77 4.54 3.12
N VAL A 243 4.47 5.32 2.28
CA VAL A 243 5.46 6.30 2.75
C VAL A 243 4.79 7.40 3.57
N ARG A 244 3.64 7.92 3.12
CA ARG A 244 2.88 8.93 3.86
C ARG A 244 2.39 8.42 5.22
N ASP A 245 1.92 7.18 5.27
CA ASP A 245 1.49 6.53 6.51
C ASP A 245 2.67 6.26 7.47
N ASN A 246 3.84 5.87 6.94
CA ASN A 246 5.06 5.73 7.73
C ASN A 246 5.53 7.07 8.32
N LEU A 247 5.45 8.17 7.56
CA LEU A 247 5.73 9.53 8.02
C LEU A 247 4.75 9.95 9.13
N GLU A 248 3.45 9.64 8.98
CA GLU A 248 2.43 9.90 10.00
C GLU A 248 2.72 9.18 11.31
N ARG A 249 3.03 7.88 11.20
CA ARG A 249 3.33 7.00 12.34
C ARG A 249 4.71 7.27 12.95
N ARG A 250 5.49 8.18 12.36
CA ARG A 250 6.86 8.52 12.77
C ARG A 250 7.79 7.30 12.81
N THR A 251 7.51 6.30 11.98
CA THR A 251 8.44 5.19 11.77
C THR A 251 9.63 5.64 10.93
N ILE A 252 9.43 6.69 10.12
CA ILE A 252 10.42 7.29 9.25
C ILE A 252 10.33 8.82 9.39
N ARG A 253 11.43 9.51 9.10
CA ARG A 253 11.48 10.97 9.03
C ARG A 253 11.94 11.38 7.63
N ALA A 254 11.55 12.59 7.21
CA ALA A 254 11.96 13.18 5.95
C ALA A 254 12.74 14.48 6.22
N TYR A 255 13.92 14.59 5.62
CA TYR A 255 14.79 15.76 5.70
C TYR A 255 15.07 16.31 4.32
N GLU A 256 14.84 17.60 4.11
CA GLU A 256 15.35 18.28 2.93
C GLU A 256 16.81 18.66 3.18
N VAL A 257 17.70 18.12 2.36
CA VAL A 257 19.11 18.50 2.29
C VAL A 257 19.27 19.46 1.11
N THR A 258 19.92 20.59 1.39
CA THR A 258 20.26 21.60 0.39
C THR A 258 21.77 21.79 0.33
N GLY A 259 22.28 22.05 -0.86
CA GLY A 259 23.72 22.21 -1.04
C GLY A 259 24.11 22.75 -2.40
N THR A 260 25.35 23.21 -2.47
CA THR A 260 25.96 23.81 -3.65
C THR A 260 27.24 23.08 -4.01
N SER A 261 27.70 23.22 -5.25
CA SER A 261 28.99 22.64 -5.65
C SER A 261 30.13 23.28 -4.84
N ALA A 262 31.05 22.46 -4.36
CA ALA A 262 32.24 22.97 -3.67
C ALA A 262 33.00 23.92 -4.61
N PRO A 263 33.47 25.07 -4.13
CA PRO A 263 34.36 25.92 -4.92
C PRO A 263 35.63 25.12 -5.26
N ALA A 264 36.01 25.16 -6.54
CA ALA A 264 37.17 24.47 -7.09
C ALA A 264 38.50 24.97 -6.50
#